data_AF-A0A9P6E8X1-F1
#
_entry.id   AF-A0A9P6E8X1-F1
#
_cell.length_a   1.000
_cell.length_b   1.000
_cell.length_c   1.000
_cell.angle_alpha   90.00
_cell.angle_beta   90.00
_cell.angle_gamma   90.00
#
_symmetry.space_group_name_H-M   'P 1'
#
loop_
_entity.id
_entity.type
_entity.pdbx_description
1 polymer ?
#
loop_
_entity_poly.entity_id
_entity_poly.type
_entity_poly.pdbx_seq_one_letter_code
_entity_poly.pdbx_strand_id
1 'polypeptide(L)'
;MQSTTSQTPQVTMPSQKPTPPSFGYLIVGRPMEAKFQSIGQYFHVSYLPYQTSENAVETLMGKDICLWLGGKHFFFLPLYDFEELRLIGHSLDAVDTEILAYIIWPGAGILILGEGLNSGKPSRMVKLGVQSGSFESGGSNANIIMQELLYLGPRPCVLFVRSLMQEDFLQEEAARLSFRKRAVDWVCDLEGFLDAAALSGNAVQSSQIHHWHRKVMIGLQTADRTSFLFDPTRFLVGMLKHLHQTLLRVNHLDVNKMSKTGGPVNPRYDGVVVP
;
A
#
# COMPACT_ATOMS: atom_id res chain seq x y z
N MET A 1 -53.16 7.69 21.65
CA MET A 1 -52.00 6.87 21.22
C MET A 1 -50.81 7.79 21.10
N GLN A 2 -49.91 7.77 22.09
CA GLN A 2 -48.68 8.58 22.10
C GLN A 2 -47.55 7.72 21.54
N SER A 3 -46.98 8.13 20.41
CA SER A 3 -45.83 7.51 19.78
C SER A 3 -44.55 8.12 20.36
N THR A 4 -43.86 7.38 21.22
CA THR A 4 -42.52 7.71 21.71
C THR A 4 -41.48 7.21 20.72
N THR A 5 -40.83 8.14 20.03
CA THR A 5 -39.70 7.87 19.14
C THR A 5 -38.42 7.78 19.97
N SER A 6 -37.90 6.57 20.15
CA SER A 6 -36.60 6.33 20.79
C SER A 6 -35.47 6.75 19.84
N GLN A 7 -34.77 7.84 20.14
CA GLN A 7 -33.52 8.19 19.46
C GLN A 7 -32.36 7.40 20.08
N THR A 8 -31.74 6.53 19.27
CA THR A 8 -30.49 5.86 19.62
C THR A 8 -29.34 6.87 19.55
N PRO A 9 -28.52 7.06 20.59
CA PRO A 9 -27.39 7.95 20.50
C PRO A 9 -26.34 7.36 19.55
N GLN A 10 -26.03 8.11 18.47
CA GLN A 10 -24.86 7.83 17.63
C GLN A 10 -23.60 8.09 18.45
N VAL A 11 -22.85 7.02 18.72
CA VAL A 11 -21.50 7.09 19.29
C VAL A 11 -20.57 7.61 18.20
N THR A 12 -20.30 8.91 18.21
CA THR A 12 -19.27 9.51 17.38
C THR A 12 -17.91 9.12 17.96
N MET A 13 -17.25 8.14 17.36
CA MET A 13 -15.86 7.79 17.68
C MET A 13 -14.98 9.03 17.50
N PRO A 14 -14.17 9.44 18.49
CA PRO A 14 -13.27 10.56 18.34
C PRO A 14 -12.22 10.23 17.26
N SER A 15 -12.16 11.07 16.23
CA SER A 15 -11.09 11.08 15.23
C SER A 15 -9.77 11.44 15.92
N GLN A 16 -9.07 10.44 16.46
CA GLN A 16 -7.73 10.61 16.99
C GLN A 16 -6.78 10.96 15.84
N LYS A 17 -6.07 12.09 15.97
CA LYS A 17 -4.93 12.41 15.09
C LYS A 17 -3.93 11.24 15.13
N PRO A 18 -3.30 10.86 14.01
CA PRO A 18 -2.28 9.82 14.02
C PRO A 18 -1.15 10.22 14.97
N THR A 19 -1.03 9.53 16.10
CA THR A 19 0.11 9.69 17.00
C THR A 19 1.33 9.12 16.28
N PRO A 20 2.47 9.85 16.20
CA PRO A 20 3.67 9.29 15.62
C PRO A 20 4.02 7.97 16.33
N PRO A 21 4.52 6.97 15.59
CA PRO A 21 4.81 5.68 16.19
C PRO A 21 5.80 5.85 17.34
N SER A 22 5.54 5.17 18.45
CA SER A 22 6.42 5.10 19.62
C SER A 22 7.61 4.17 19.36
N PHE A 23 8.23 4.26 18.18
CA PHE A 23 9.40 3.46 17.79
C PHE A 23 10.17 4.13 16.65
N GLY A 24 11.42 3.72 16.47
CA GLY A 24 12.28 4.27 15.44
C GLY A 24 13.43 3.35 15.04
N TYR A 25 14.16 3.78 14.01
CA TYR A 25 15.44 3.18 13.62
C TYR A 25 16.44 4.20 13.13
N LEU A 26 17.72 3.83 13.22
CA LEU A 26 18.86 4.56 12.70
C LEU A 26 19.86 3.57 12.10
N ILE A 27 20.34 3.82 10.89
CA ILE A 27 21.45 3.07 10.31
C ILE A 27 22.74 3.84 10.60
N VAL A 28 23.68 3.21 11.30
CA VAL A 28 24.92 3.85 11.76
C VAL A 28 25.75 4.32 10.57
N GLY A 29 26.32 5.52 10.71
CA GLY A 29 27.15 6.15 9.68
C GLY A 29 26.35 6.85 8.58
N ARG A 30 25.04 7.08 8.76
CA ARG A 30 24.21 7.81 7.78
C ARG A 30 23.32 8.86 8.45
N PRO A 31 23.31 10.11 7.95
CA PRO A 31 22.34 11.10 8.38
C PRO A 31 20.98 10.70 7.82
N MET A 32 20.05 10.27 8.67
CA MET A 32 18.73 9.85 8.22
C MET A 32 17.64 10.32 9.14
N GLU A 33 16.62 10.95 8.56
CA GLU A 33 15.35 11.22 9.22
C GLU A 33 14.35 10.13 8.79
N ALA A 34 14.01 9.23 9.71
CA ALA A 34 13.02 8.19 9.45
C ALA A 34 11.61 8.82 9.43
N LYS A 35 10.92 8.72 8.29
CA LYS A 35 9.51 9.11 8.17
C LYS A 35 8.66 7.85 8.18
N PHE A 36 7.63 7.84 9.01
CA PHE A 36 6.75 6.69 9.18
C PHE A 36 5.38 6.96 8.61
N GLN A 37 4.83 5.95 7.94
CA GLN A 37 3.46 5.90 7.46
C GLN A 37 2.76 4.72 8.12
N SER A 38 1.64 4.97 8.79
CA SER A 38 0.76 3.90 9.30
C SER A 38 0.00 3.29 8.14
N ILE A 39 -0.10 1.96 8.14
CA ILE A 39 -0.87 1.16 7.19
C ILE A 39 -1.76 0.25 8.04
N GLY A 40 -3.04 0.63 8.17
CA GLY A 40 -3.93 0.04 9.17
C GLY A 40 -3.43 0.25 10.60
N GLN A 41 -3.77 -0.71 11.47
CA GLN A 41 -3.50 -0.67 12.90
C GLN A 41 -2.16 -1.33 13.26
N TYR A 42 -1.77 -2.38 12.55
CA TYR A 42 -0.62 -3.21 12.94
C TYR A 42 0.67 -2.90 12.16
N PHE A 43 0.60 -2.21 11.03
CA PHE A 43 1.75 -2.03 10.13
C PHE A 43 2.19 -0.58 10.06
N HIS A 44 3.51 -0.36 10.13
CA HIS A 44 4.09 0.94 9.87
C HIS A 44 5.29 0.79 8.95
N VAL A 45 5.35 1.63 7.92
CA VAL A 45 6.42 1.59 6.91
C VAL A 45 7.23 2.87 6.98
N SER A 46 8.55 2.72 6.89
CA SER A 46 9.47 3.83 6.65
C SER A 46 10.33 3.54 5.44
N TYR A 47 10.17 4.33 4.39
CA TYR A 47 10.96 4.17 3.18
C TYR A 47 12.40 4.63 3.41
N LEU A 48 13.34 3.77 3.02
CA LEU A 48 14.75 4.11 3.01
C LEU A 48 15.01 5.10 1.87
N PRO A 49 15.98 6.02 2.01
CA PRO A 49 16.29 7.00 0.98
C PRO A 49 16.98 6.41 -0.26
N TYR A 50 17.18 5.08 -0.31
CA TYR A 50 17.86 4.41 -1.42
C TYR A 50 16.96 4.22 -2.63
N GLN A 51 17.58 4.29 -3.80
CA GLN A 51 17.02 3.71 -5.02
C GLN A 51 17.33 2.21 -5.05
N THR A 52 16.55 1.44 -5.79
CA THR A 52 16.68 -0.02 -5.98
C THR A 52 17.89 -0.41 -6.83
N SER A 53 19.06 0.19 -6.61
CA SER A 53 20.31 -0.24 -7.27
C SER A 53 20.93 -1.43 -6.54
N GLU A 54 21.41 -2.43 -7.26
CA GLU A 54 22.05 -3.63 -6.69
C GLU A 54 23.20 -3.29 -5.72
N ASN A 55 24.05 -2.33 -6.08
CA ASN A 55 25.17 -1.87 -5.23
C ASN A 55 24.74 -1.29 -3.87
N ALA A 56 23.49 -0.84 -3.75
CA ALA A 56 23.00 -0.26 -2.50
C ALA A 56 22.71 -1.33 -1.44
N VAL A 57 22.41 -2.57 -1.84
CA VAL A 57 22.28 -3.70 -0.91
C VAL A 57 23.61 -4.01 -0.27
N GLU A 58 24.67 -4.15 -1.07
CA GLU A 58 26.03 -4.42 -0.58
C GLU A 58 26.52 -3.34 0.37
N THR A 59 26.22 -2.07 0.05
CA THR A 59 26.59 -0.92 0.91
C THR A 59 25.82 -0.90 2.24
N LEU A 60 24.66 -1.56 2.30
CA LEU A 60 23.89 -1.71 3.53
C LEU A 60 24.39 -2.88 4.38
N MET A 61 24.80 -3.98 3.75
CA MET A 61 25.34 -5.14 4.46
C MET A 61 26.59 -4.77 5.26
N GLY A 62 26.72 -5.35 6.46
CA GLY A 62 27.80 -5.06 7.41
C GLY A 62 27.62 -3.78 8.23
N LYS A 63 26.60 -2.96 7.95
CA LYS A 63 26.24 -1.79 8.78
C LYS A 63 25.45 -2.20 10.00
N ASP A 64 25.56 -1.41 11.06
CA ASP A 64 24.72 -1.55 12.25
C ASP A 64 23.42 -0.75 12.08
N ILE A 65 22.29 -1.37 12.42
CA ILE A 65 21.00 -0.71 12.55
C ILE A 65 20.57 -0.73 14.02
N CYS A 66 20.25 0.45 14.55
CA CYS A 66 19.67 0.60 15.88
C CYS A 66 18.15 0.68 15.75
N LEU A 67 17.43 -0.09 16.55
CA LEU A 67 15.98 -0.09 16.64
C LEU A 67 15.56 0.24 18.07
N TRP A 68 14.46 0.95 18.27
CA TRP A 68 13.98 1.26 19.61
C TRP A 68 12.48 1.51 19.70
N LEU A 69 11.94 1.44 20.93
CA LEU A 69 10.61 1.86 21.34
C LEU A 69 10.68 3.16 22.18
N GLY A 70 9.57 3.90 22.25
CA GLY A 70 9.40 5.16 22.97
C GLY A 70 9.24 6.37 22.05
N GLY A 71 8.73 7.49 22.58
CA GLY A 71 8.35 8.67 21.80
C GLY A 71 8.94 10.02 22.25
N LYS A 72 9.06 10.92 21.26
CA LYS A 72 9.23 12.39 21.24
C LYS A 72 10.49 13.07 21.80
N HIS A 73 11.27 12.48 22.71
CA HIS A 73 12.50 13.13 23.19
C HIS A 73 13.65 12.12 23.30
N PHE A 74 14.37 11.92 22.20
CA PHE A 74 15.61 11.14 22.21
C PHE A 74 16.78 12.06 21.91
N PHE A 75 17.75 12.08 22.82
CA PHE A 75 19.06 12.64 22.59
C PHE A 75 20.02 11.47 22.41
N PHE A 76 20.64 11.36 21.23
CA PHE A 76 21.83 10.54 21.08
C PHE A 76 22.95 11.26 21.82
N LEU A 77 23.32 10.76 23.00
CA LEU A 77 24.60 11.09 23.60
C LEU A 77 25.61 10.11 23.00
N PRO A 78 26.55 10.56 22.15
CA PRO A 78 27.71 9.74 21.83
C PRO A 78 28.52 9.63 23.12
N LEU A 79 28.26 8.59 23.91
CA LEU A 79 29.20 8.19 24.95
C LEU A 79 30.42 7.64 24.21
N TYR A 80 31.58 8.19 24.54
CA TYR A 80 32.87 7.68 24.11
C TYR A 80 32.92 6.18 24.48
N ASP A 81 33.34 5.36 23.51
CA ASP A 81 33.22 3.90 23.42
C ASP A 81 31.86 3.38 22.92
N PHE A 82 31.85 2.97 21.64
CA PHE A 82 30.71 2.50 20.84
C PHE A 82 30.04 1.19 21.33
N GLU A 83 30.30 0.73 22.55
CA GLU A 83 29.83 -0.58 23.02
C GLU A 83 28.42 -0.58 23.61
N GLU A 84 27.87 0.56 24.05
CA GLU A 84 26.52 0.60 24.60
C GLU A 84 25.77 1.90 24.27
N LEU A 85 24.90 1.83 23.25
CA LEU A 85 23.85 2.83 23.05
C LEU A 85 22.72 2.58 24.05
N ARG A 86 22.72 3.30 25.18
CA ARG A 86 21.60 3.27 26.14
C ARG A 86 20.54 4.29 25.74
N LEU A 87 19.41 3.81 25.21
CA LEU A 87 18.22 4.63 24.99
C LEU A 87 17.46 4.84 26.29
N ILE A 88 17.31 6.10 26.71
CA ILE A 88 16.48 6.51 27.84
C ILE A 88 15.13 6.95 27.27
N GLY A 89 14.14 6.06 27.30
CA GLY A 89 12.76 6.34 26.90
C GLY A 89 11.83 6.39 28.12
N HIS A 90 10.87 7.31 28.12
CA HIS A 90 9.78 7.29 29.11
C HIS A 90 8.88 6.05 28.91
N SER A 91 8.43 5.50 30.04
CA SER A 91 7.60 4.30 30.18
C SER A 91 6.58 4.14 29.04
N LEU A 92 6.71 3.07 28.27
CA LEU A 92 5.64 2.58 27.41
C LEU A 92 4.61 1.92 28.34
N ASP A 93 3.35 2.35 28.25
CA ASP A 93 2.27 1.68 28.95
C ASP A 93 2.32 0.19 28.64
N ALA A 94 2.20 -0.62 29.69
CA ALA A 94 2.37 -2.07 29.72
C ALA A 94 1.34 -2.79 28.84
N VAL A 95 1.58 -2.79 27.53
CA VAL A 95 0.91 -3.70 26.62
C VAL A 95 1.97 -4.70 26.17
N ASP A 96 1.71 -5.99 26.40
CA ASP A 96 2.50 -7.14 25.96
C ASP A 96 2.49 -7.25 24.43
N THR A 97 3.02 -6.22 23.78
CA THR A 97 3.02 -6.05 22.34
C THR A 97 4.46 -6.10 21.89
N GLU A 98 4.76 -7.10 21.08
CA GLU A 98 6.06 -7.24 20.46
C GLU A 98 6.06 -6.51 19.11
N ILE A 99 7.09 -5.69 18.86
CA ILE A 99 7.28 -5.02 17.58
C ILE A 99 8.39 -5.72 16.81
N LEU A 100 8.00 -6.38 15.73
CA LEU A 100 8.92 -7.00 14.79
C LEU A 100 9.31 -5.99 13.72
N ALA A 101 10.57 -6.02 13.28
CA ALA A 101 11.09 -5.10 12.28
C ALA A 101 11.77 -5.88 11.16
N TYR A 102 11.51 -5.45 9.93
CA TYR A 102 11.98 -6.09 8.71
C TYR A 102 12.50 -5.05 7.74
N ILE A 103 13.59 -5.34 7.04
CA ILE A 103 14.00 -4.56 5.86
C ILE A 103 13.46 -5.29 4.63
N ILE A 104 12.64 -4.60 3.86
CA ILE A 104 12.08 -5.10 2.61
C ILE A 104 12.78 -4.36 1.48
N TRP A 105 13.40 -5.12 0.59
CA TRP A 105 14.18 -4.59 -0.50
C TRP A 105 13.67 -5.16 -1.83
N PRO A 106 12.90 -4.39 -2.62
CA PRO A 106 12.42 -4.83 -3.92
C PRO A 106 13.57 -5.32 -4.81
N GLY A 107 13.45 -6.55 -5.31
CA GLY A 107 14.47 -7.22 -6.12
C GLY A 107 15.55 -7.99 -5.34
N ALA A 108 15.70 -7.79 -4.03
CA ALA A 108 16.68 -8.53 -3.21
C ALA A 108 16.01 -9.47 -2.20
N GLY A 109 14.91 -9.05 -1.57
CA GLY A 109 14.16 -9.89 -0.63
C GLY A 109 13.77 -9.17 0.65
N ILE A 110 13.53 -9.96 1.70
CA ILE A 110 13.15 -9.54 3.04
C ILE A 110 14.25 -9.97 4.01
N LEU A 111 14.68 -9.05 4.86
CA LEU A 111 15.65 -9.28 5.92
C LEU A 111 15.01 -9.08 7.28
N ILE A 112 15.10 -10.10 8.13
CA ILE A 112 14.53 -10.09 9.48
C ILE A 112 15.56 -9.47 10.43
N LEU A 113 15.16 -8.45 11.20
CA LEU A 113 16.09 -7.76 12.10
C LEU A 113 16.23 -8.45 13.47
N GLY A 114 15.85 -9.73 13.60
CA GLY A 114 15.91 -10.54 14.83
C GLY A 114 14.68 -10.39 15.76
N GLU A 115 14.81 -10.87 17.00
CA GLU A 115 13.77 -10.90 18.06
C GLU A 115 13.06 -9.56 18.26
N GLY A 116 11.73 -9.51 18.42
CA GLY A 116 10.99 -8.26 18.51
C GLY A 116 11.36 -7.35 19.68
N LEU A 117 11.02 -6.07 19.53
CA LEU A 117 11.13 -5.09 20.59
C LEU A 117 9.90 -5.16 21.50
N ASN A 118 10.10 -5.08 22.81
CA ASN A 118 9.01 -4.99 23.79
C ASN A 118 9.45 -4.14 24.99
N SER A 119 8.60 -3.99 26.01
CA SER A 119 8.93 -3.22 27.21
C SER A 119 10.15 -3.74 27.97
N GLY A 120 10.41 -5.06 27.95
CA GLY A 120 11.58 -5.69 28.56
C GLY A 120 12.87 -5.55 27.74
N LYS A 121 12.76 -5.44 26.41
CA LYS A 121 13.85 -5.17 25.47
C LYS A 121 13.47 -4.02 24.53
N PRO A 122 13.50 -2.76 25.00
CA PRO A 122 12.95 -1.63 24.27
C PRO A 122 13.88 -1.13 23.16
N SER A 123 15.12 -1.59 23.10
CA SER A 123 16.06 -1.23 22.05
C SER A 123 17.03 -2.35 21.73
N ARG A 124 17.58 -2.32 20.51
CA ARG A 124 18.63 -3.24 20.08
C ARG A 124 19.47 -2.64 18.97
N MET A 125 20.67 -3.15 18.83
CA MET A 125 21.55 -2.91 17.69
C MET A 125 21.76 -4.23 16.95
N VAL A 126 21.67 -4.20 15.63
CA VAL A 126 21.75 -5.37 14.77
C VAL A 126 22.74 -5.10 13.65
N LYS A 127 23.73 -5.97 13.51
CA LYS A 127 24.67 -5.93 12.39
C LYS A 127 24.09 -6.63 11.18
N LEU A 128 23.75 -5.86 10.15
CA LEU A 128 23.11 -6.34 8.94
C LEU A 128 24.00 -7.34 8.19
N GLY A 129 23.43 -8.46 7.76
CA GLY A 129 24.15 -9.54 7.08
C GLY A 129 24.85 -10.54 8.01
N VAL A 130 25.19 -10.13 9.24
CA VAL A 130 25.89 -10.98 10.21
C VAL A 130 24.92 -11.55 11.25
N GLN A 131 24.16 -10.67 11.90
CA GLN A 131 23.19 -11.05 12.94
C GLN A 131 21.77 -11.23 12.38
N SER A 132 21.45 -10.52 11.31
CA SER A 132 20.13 -10.57 10.65
C SER A 132 20.00 -11.70 9.62
N GLY A 133 21.09 -12.43 9.33
CA GLY A 133 21.14 -13.36 8.20
C GLY A 133 21.16 -12.65 6.83
N SER A 134 20.76 -13.36 5.78
CA SER A 134 20.66 -12.85 4.41
C SER A 134 19.23 -12.48 4.03
N PHE A 135 19.06 -11.73 2.94
CA PHE A 135 17.74 -11.50 2.37
C PHE A 135 17.11 -12.81 1.88
N GLU A 136 15.84 -13.00 2.20
CA GLU A 136 15.04 -14.13 1.76
C GLU A 136 14.00 -13.67 0.74
N SER A 137 13.65 -14.50 -0.24
CA SER A 137 12.70 -14.19 -1.31
C SER A 137 11.22 -14.09 -0.85
N GLY A 138 10.97 -13.89 0.45
CA GLY A 138 9.64 -13.77 1.05
C GLY A 138 8.91 -15.10 1.20
N GLY A 139 9.61 -16.12 1.71
CA GLY A 139 9.11 -17.49 1.96
C GLY A 139 7.99 -17.60 3.01
N SER A 140 7.87 -18.77 3.64
CA SER A 140 6.73 -19.18 4.51
C SER A 140 6.37 -18.22 5.65
N ASN A 141 7.31 -17.35 6.06
CA ASN A 141 7.14 -16.44 7.19
C ASN A 141 6.74 -15.02 6.77
N ALA A 142 6.69 -14.72 5.47
CA ALA A 142 6.31 -13.40 4.97
C ALA A 142 4.79 -13.25 4.90
N ASN A 143 4.24 -12.26 5.60
CA ASN A 143 2.83 -11.91 5.46
C ASN A 143 2.54 -11.17 4.14
N ILE A 144 1.26 -11.03 3.81
CA ILE A 144 0.80 -10.43 2.54
C ILE A 144 1.36 -9.01 2.34
N ILE A 145 1.43 -8.19 3.40
CA ILE A 145 1.97 -6.82 3.32
C ILE A 145 3.45 -6.85 2.95
N MET A 146 4.22 -7.76 3.54
CA MET A 146 5.64 -7.91 3.24
C MET A 146 5.86 -8.32 1.78
N GLN A 147 5.08 -9.28 1.29
CA GLN A 147 5.14 -9.73 -0.10
C GLN A 147 4.75 -8.60 -1.06
N GLU A 148 3.67 -7.86 -0.76
CA GLU A 148 3.25 -6.75 -1.60
C GLU A 148 4.29 -5.61 -1.61
N LEU A 149 4.88 -5.26 -0.48
CA LEU A 149 6.00 -4.31 -0.43
C LEU A 149 7.22 -4.81 -1.20
N LEU A 150 7.49 -6.12 -1.21
CA LEU A 150 8.60 -6.71 -1.96
C LEU A 150 8.38 -6.63 -3.47
N TYR A 151 7.18 -6.95 -3.95
CA TYR A 151 6.90 -7.09 -5.39
C TYR A 151 6.32 -5.84 -6.05
N LEU A 152 5.60 -5.02 -5.29
CA LEU A 152 4.92 -3.81 -5.80
C LEU A 152 5.55 -2.52 -5.24
N GLY A 153 6.33 -2.63 -4.17
CA GLY A 153 7.01 -1.49 -3.56
C GLY A 153 8.03 -0.86 -4.50
N PRO A 154 8.03 0.47 -4.67
CA PRO A 154 8.95 1.14 -5.59
C PRO A 154 10.36 1.33 -5.00
N ARG A 155 10.52 1.19 -3.68
CA ARG A 155 11.74 1.53 -2.94
C ARG A 155 11.92 0.62 -1.73
N PRO A 156 13.17 0.39 -1.28
CA PRO A 156 13.42 -0.31 -0.04
C PRO A 156 12.79 0.40 1.16
N CYS A 157 12.35 -0.37 2.15
CA CYS A 157 11.73 0.18 3.35
C CYS A 157 11.99 -0.68 4.58
N VAL A 158 11.83 -0.08 5.75
CA VAL A 158 11.71 -0.80 7.03
C VAL A 158 10.23 -0.93 7.36
N LEU A 159 9.75 -2.17 7.49
CA LEU A 159 8.41 -2.49 7.95
C LEU A 159 8.47 -2.84 9.44
N PHE A 160 7.66 -2.15 10.23
CA PHE A 160 7.39 -2.49 11.62
C PHE A 160 6.01 -3.14 11.70
N VAL A 161 5.97 -4.29 12.37
CA VAL A 161 4.76 -5.07 12.57
C VAL A 161 4.51 -5.17 14.07
N ARG A 162 3.34 -4.69 14.49
CA ARG A 162 2.86 -4.85 15.84
C ARG A 162 2.28 -6.26 15.98
N SER A 163 3.06 -7.16 16.55
CA SER A 163 2.63 -8.52 16.87
C SER A 163 1.80 -8.49 18.15
N LEU A 164 0.52 -8.84 18.02
CA LEU A 164 -0.35 -9.17 19.15
C LEU A 164 -0.31 -10.68 19.40
N MET A 165 -0.75 -11.11 20.58
CA MET A 165 -0.84 -12.53 20.93
C MET A 165 -1.78 -13.38 20.04
N GLN A 166 -2.52 -12.77 19.11
CA GLN A 166 -3.39 -13.47 18.16
C GLN A 166 -2.99 -13.13 16.72
N GLU A 167 -2.35 -14.08 16.04
CA GLU A 167 -1.89 -13.94 14.64
C GLU A 167 -3.05 -13.73 13.65
N ASP A 168 -4.24 -14.23 13.97
CA ASP A 168 -5.41 -14.15 13.09
C ASP A 168 -5.79 -12.69 12.75
N PHE A 169 -5.80 -11.79 13.73
CA PHE A 169 -6.11 -10.38 13.49
C PHE A 169 -5.10 -9.69 12.58
N LEU A 170 -3.83 -10.08 12.70
CA LEU A 170 -2.77 -9.54 11.85
C LEU A 170 -2.98 -9.99 10.39
N GLN A 171 -3.34 -11.26 10.18
CA GLN A 171 -3.59 -11.81 8.85
C GLN A 171 -4.88 -11.26 8.23
N GLU A 172 -5.95 -11.12 9.01
CA GLU A 172 -7.20 -10.50 8.55
C GLU A 172 -6.98 -9.04 8.13
N GLU A 173 -6.26 -8.25 8.92
CA GLU A 173 -5.95 -6.88 8.54
C GLU A 173 -5.03 -6.84 7.31
N ALA A 174 -4.00 -7.70 7.24
CA ALA A 174 -3.13 -7.80 6.07
C ALA A 174 -3.94 -8.14 4.80
N ALA A 175 -4.88 -9.08 4.88
CA ALA A 175 -5.76 -9.45 3.78
C ALA A 175 -6.71 -8.31 3.38
N ARG A 176 -7.21 -7.52 4.34
CA ARG A 176 -8.05 -6.34 4.08
C ARG A 176 -7.28 -5.21 3.38
N LEU A 177 -6.02 -5.04 3.75
CA LEU A 177 -5.12 -4.02 3.21
C LEU A 177 -4.45 -4.43 1.89
N SER A 178 -4.50 -5.73 1.55
CA SER A 178 -3.94 -6.29 0.33
C SER A 178 -4.44 -5.55 -0.91
N PHE A 179 -3.49 -4.94 -1.60
CA PHE A 179 -3.71 -4.32 -2.89
C PHE A 179 -4.08 -5.36 -3.94
N ARG A 180 -3.47 -6.55 -3.93
CA ARG A 180 -3.79 -7.63 -4.87
C ARG A 180 -5.23 -8.09 -4.74
N LYS A 181 -5.69 -8.33 -3.51
CA LYS A 181 -7.09 -8.71 -3.26
C LYS A 181 -8.05 -7.64 -3.78
N ARG A 182 -7.79 -6.37 -3.45
CA ARG A 182 -8.61 -5.24 -3.92
C ARG A 182 -8.64 -5.10 -5.44
N ALA A 183 -7.51 -5.33 -6.10
CA ALA A 183 -7.43 -5.33 -7.55
C ALA A 183 -8.36 -6.40 -8.17
N VAL A 184 -8.36 -7.62 -7.60
CA VAL A 184 -9.29 -8.69 -8.02
C VAL A 184 -10.73 -8.29 -7.77
N ASP A 185 -11.05 -7.77 -6.58
CA ASP A 185 -12.41 -7.33 -6.23
C ASP A 185 -12.95 -6.29 -7.21
N TRP A 186 -12.10 -5.36 -7.67
CA TRP A 186 -12.48 -4.36 -8.66
C TRP A 186 -12.71 -4.91 -10.07
N VAL A 187 -11.94 -5.91 -10.47
CA VAL A 187 -12.18 -6.59 -11.76
C VAL A 187 -13.52 -7.31 -11.71
N CYS A 188 -13.79 -8.05 -10.63
CA CYS A 188 -15.07 -8.74 -10.44
C CYS A 188 -16.26 -7.78 -10.33
N ASP A 189 -16.11 -6.64 -9.64
CA ASP A 189 -17.15 -5.60 -9.55
C ASP A 189 -17.43 -4.97 -10.92
N LEU A 190 -16.40 -4.73 -11.74
CA LEU A 190 -16.58 -4.25 -13.11
C LEU A 190 -17.31 -5.28 -13.97
N GLU A 191 -16.89 -6.55 -13.93
CA GLU A 191 -17.53 -7.65 -14.66
C GLU A 191 -19.02 -7.74 -14.30
N GLY A 192 -19.34 -7.85 -13.00
CA GLY A 192 -20.72 -7.91 -12.54
C GLY A 192 -21.54 -6.65 -12.87
N PHE A 193 -20.91 -5.48 -12.89
CA PHE A 193 -21.56 -4.24 -13.33
C PHE A 193 -21.92 -4.27 -14.82
N LEU A 194 -21.04 -4.79 -15.67
CA LEU A 194 -21.27 -4.90 -17.11
C LEU A 194 -22.34 -5.96 -17.44
N ASP A 195 -22.34 -7.09 -16.73
CA ASP A 195 -23.34 -8.15 -16.88
C ASP A 195 -24.75 -7.65 -16.50
N ALA A 196 -24.86 -6.94 -15.38
CA ALA A 196 -26.13 -6.37 -14.93
C ALA A 196 -26.71 -5.33 -15.89
N ALA A 197 -25.86 -4.66 -16.68
CA ALA A 197 -26.29 -3.71 -17.70
C ALA A 197 -26.86 -4.38 -18.97
N ALA A 198 -26.91 -5.72 -19.02
CA ALA A 198 -27.46 -6.50 -20.13
C ALA A 198 -26.91 -6.07 -21.50
N LEU A 199 -25.63 -5.72 -21.55
CA LEU A 199 -24.97 -5.31 -22.79
C LEU A 199 -24.95 -6.51 -23.76
N SER A 200 -25.61 -6.36 -24.91
CA SER A 200 -25.57 -7.36 -25.97
C SER A 200 -24.47 -7.03 -26.99
N GLY A 201 -23.58 -8.00 -27.26
CA GLY A 201 -22.50 -7.92 -28.25
C GLY A 201 -21.10 -7.64 -27.68
N ASN A 202 -20.10 -7.55 -28.57
CA ASN A 202 -18.67 -7.38 -28.22
C ASN A 202 -18.26 -5.92 -27.91
N ALA A 203 -19.24 -5.02 -27.74
CA ALA A 203 -19.01 -3.60 -27.58
C ALA A 203 -19.46 -3.15 -26.18
N VAL A 204 -18.49 -2.67 -25.38
CA VAL A 204 -18.79 -2.03 -24.11
C VAL A 204 -19.04 -0.55 -24.34
N GLN A 205 -20.20 -0.03 -23.90
CA GLN A 205 -20.48 1.39 -23.99
C GLN A 205 -19.56 2.18 -23.05
N SER A 206 -18.81 3.15 -23.61
CA SER A 206 -17.86 3.98 -22.84
C SER A 206 -18.52 4.72 -21.66
N SER A 207 -19.80 5.04 -21.75
CA SER A 207 -20.57 5.68 -20.68
C SER A 207 -20.71 4.78 -19.44
N GLN A 208 -20.86 3.47 -19.63
CA GLN A 208 -21.01 2.50 -18.54
C GLN A 208 -19.70 2.32 -17.77
N ILE A 209 -18.58 2.19 -18.48
CA ILE A 209 -17.24 2.15 -17.87
C ILE A 209 -16.98 3.44 -17.11
N HIS A 210 -17.34 4.59 -17.67
CA HIS A 210 -17.18 5.88 -17.00
C HIS A 210 -18.04 5.98 -15.72
N HIS A 211 -19.28 5.49 -15.75
CA HIS A 211 -20.17 5.48 -14.59
C HIS A 211 -19.60 4.60 -13.46
N TRP A 212 -19.20 3.37 -13.79
CA TRP A 212 -18.53 2.48 -12.85
C TRP A 212 -17.28 3.10 -12.25
N HIS A 213 -16.39 3.66 -13.09
CA HIS A 213 -15.16 4.30 -12.62
C HIS A 213 -15.46 5.46 -11.66
N ARG A 214 -16.44 6.31 -11.99
CA ARG A 214 -16.86 7.41 -11.11
C ARG A 214 -17.35 6.90 -9.76
N LYS A 215 -18.17 5.84 -9.74
CA LYS A 215 -18.65 5.20 -8.50
C LYS A 215 -17.48 4.74 -7.63
N VAL A 216 -16.52 4.02 -8.21
CA VAL A 216 -15.33 3.52 -7.47
C VAL A 216 -14.46 4.68 -6.97
N MET A 217 -14.23 5.70 -7.79
CA MET A 217 -13.42 6.86 -7.40
C MET A 217 -14.03 7.67 -6.26
N ILE A 218 -15.36 7.82 -6.23
CA ILE A 218 -16.05 8.45 -5.10
C ILE A 218 -15.81 7.65 -3.81
N GLY A 219 -15.93 6.32 -3.86
CA GLY A 219 -15.63 5.45 -2.73
C GLY A 219 -14.19 5.61 -2.23
N LEU A 220 -13.22 5.66 -3.14
CA LEU A 220 -11.81 5.88 -2.81
C LEU A 220 -11.54 7.26 -2.18
N GLN A 221 -12.21 8.31 -2.65
CA GLN A 221 -12.06 9.66 -2.10
C GLN A 221 -12.57 9.76 -0.66
N THR A 222 -13.58 8.96 -0.31
CA THR A 222 -14.15 8.91 1.04
C THR A 222 -13.43 7.95 1.99
N ALA A 223 -12.60 7.05 1.46
CA ALA A 223 -11.90 6.05 2.25
C ALA A 223 -10.68 6.65 2.99
N ASP A 224 -10.36 6.08 4.15
CA ASP A 224 -9.16 6.48 4.89
C ASP A 224 -7.88 6.11 4.11
N ARG A 225 -6.97 7.08 3.97
CA ARG A 225 -5.68 6.91 3.29
C ARG A 225 -4.82 5.83 3.92
N THR A 226 -4.97 5.56 5.23
CA THR A 226 -4.24 4.49 5.91
C THR A 226 -4.70 3.08 5.51
N SER A 227 -5.85 2.96 4.81
CA SER A 227 -6.40 1.70 4.33
C SER A 227 -5.79 1.23 3.00
N PHE A 228 -4.75 1.91 2.53
CA PHE A 228 -4.10 1.65 1.26
C PHE A 228 -2.58 1.56 1.44
N LEU A 229 -2.02 0.41 1.07
CA LEU A 229 -0.57 0.22 1.01
C LEU A 229 0.06 1.02 -0.15
N PHE A 230 -0.64 1.08 -1.29
CA PHE A 230 -0.25 1.82 -2.48
C PHE A 230 -1.37 2.74 -2.94
N ASP A 231 -1.02 3.79 -3.69
CA ASP A 231 -2.00 4.68 -4.32
C ASP A 231 -2.89 3.89 -5.30
N PRO A 232 -4.15 3.64 -4.94
CA PRO A 232 -5.00 2.70 -5.65
C PRO A 232 -5.60 3.35 -6.91
N THR A 233 -5.51 4.68 -7.04
CA THR A 233 -6.01 5.44 -8.19
C THR A 233 -5.18 5.18 -9.44
N ARG A 234 -3.85 5.05 -9.29
CA ARG A 234 -2.93 4.73 -10.39
C ARG A 234 -3.27 3.39 -11.02
N PHE A 235 -3.65 2.42 -10.19
CA PHE A 235 -4.06 1.11 -10.66
C PHE A 235 -5.35 1.16 -11.47
N LEU A 236 -6.39 1.82 -10.96
CA LEU A 236 -7.66 1.97 -11.68
C LEU A 236 -7.46 2.61 -13.05
N VAL A 237 -6.66 3.68 -13.11
CA VAL A 237 -6.32 4.34 -14.38
C VAL A 237 -5.56 3.37 -15.31
N GLY A 238 -4.61 2.59 -14.77
CA GLY A 238 -3.88 1.58 -15.54
C GLY A 238 -4.79 0.49 -16.09
N MET A 239 -5.71 -0.02 -15.27
CA MET A 239 -6.70 -1.03 -15.65
C MET A 239 -7.60 -0.53 -16.77
N LEU A 240 -8.12 0.69 -16.66
CA LEU A 240 -8.94 1.31 -17.71
C LEU A 240 -8.17 1.52 -19.02
N LYS A 241 -6.92 1.99 -18.93
CA LYS A 241 -6.05 2.11 -20.11
C LYS A 241 -5.82 0.76 -20.78
N HIS A 242 -5.58 -0.28 -20.01
CA HIS A 242 -5.34 -1.61 -20.54
C HIS A 242 -6.61 -2.21 -21.15
N LEU A 243 -7.76 -2.07 -20.49
CA LEU A 243 -9.06 -2.47 -21.03
C LEU A 243 -9.34 -1.77 -22.36
N HIS A 244 -9.11 -0.46 -22.44
CA HIS A 244 -9.27 0.30 -23.67
C HIS A 244 -8.35 -0.22 -24.79
N GLN A 245 -7.06 -0.45 -24.51
CA GLN A 245 -6.11 -1.00 -25.48
C GLN A 245 -6.52 -2.40 -25.96
N THR A 246 -6.96 -3.26 -25.04
CA THR A 246 -7.44 -4.61 -25.38
C THR A 246 -8.68 -4.55 -26.26
N LEU A 247 -9.66 -3.69 -25.94
CA LEU A 247 -10.84 -3.50 -26.77
C LEU A 247 -10.49 -2.96 -28.16
N LEU A 248 -9.55 -2.01 -28.28
CA LEU A 248 -9.07 -1.55 -29.58
C LEU A 248 -8.42 -2.67 -30.41
N ARG A 249 -7.59 -3.49 -29.76
CA ARG A 249 -6.90 -4.62 -30.41
C ARG A 249 -7.88 -5.71 -30.86
N VAL A 250 -8.85 -6.08 -30.02
CA VAL A 250 -9.81 -7.16 -30.28
C VAL A 250 -10.87 -6.74 -31.28
N ASN A 251 -11.43 -5.53 -31.14
CA ASN A 251 -12.52 -5.05 -31.99
C ASN A 251 -12.02 -4.40 -33.29
N HIS A 252 -10.71 -4.36 -33.54
CA HIS A 252 -10.09 -3.72 -34.70
C HIS A 252 -10.69 -2.34 -35.00
N LEU A 253 -10.96 -1.55 -33.95
CA LEU A 253 -11.51 -0.21 -34.11
C LEU A 253 -10.48 0.63 -34.86
N ASP A 254 -10.77 0.92 -36.12
CA ASP A 254 -9.95 1.71 -37.04
C ASP A 254 -10.02 3.19 -36.60
N VAL A 255 -9.34 3.53 -35.48
CA VAL A 255 -9.33 4.91 -34.92
C VAL A 255 -8.69 5.92 -35.88
N ASN A 256 -8.07 5.47 -36.98
CA ASN A 256 -7.43 6.31 -38.00
C ASN A 256 -8.24 6.48 -39.30
N LYS A 257 -9.58 6.41 -39.25
CA LYS A 257 -10.43 6.91 -40.34
C LYS A 257 -11.50 7.90 -39.85
N MET A 258 -11.11 8.89 -39.04
CA MET A 258 -11.79 10.18 -39.15
C MET A 258 -11.35 10.81 -40.47
N SER A 259 -12.30 10.79 -41.40
CA SER A 259 -12.23 11.25 -42.78
C SER A 259 -11.39 12.52 -42.98
N LYS A 260 -10.25 12.38 -43.66
CA LYS A 260 -9.83 13.37 -44.66
C LYS A 260 -10.72 13.21 -45.90
N THR A 261 -12.01 13.50 -45.78
CA THR A 261 -12.85 13.77 -46.98
C THR A 261 -12.88 15.28 -47.17
N GLY A 262 -11.75 15.80 -47.66
CA GLY A 262 -11.80 16.94 -48.56
C GLY A 262 -12.30 16.41 -49.90
N GLY A 263 -13.55 16.71 -50.23
CA GLY A 263 -14.17 16.39 -51.51
C GLY A 263 -15.50 17.14 -51.60
N PRO A 264 -15.77 17.88 -52.70
CA PRO A 264 -16.83 18.87 -52.74
C PRO A 264 -18.21 18.22 -52.79
N VAL A 265 -19.13 18.88 -52.10
CA VAL A 265 -20.58 18.70 -52.15
C VAL A 265 -21.05 18.65 -53.61
N ASN A 266 -21.84 17.64 -53.95
CA ASN A 266 -22.69 17.68 -55.14
C ASN A 266 -24.09 17.18 -54.76
N PRO A 267 -25.12 18.05 -54.75
CA PRO A 267 -26.48 17.64 -54.45
C PRO A 267 -27.18 17.26 -55.76
N ARG A 268 -27.54 15.98 -55.91
CA ARG A 268 -28.62 15.61 -56.83
C ARG A 268 -29.55 14.61 -56.15
N TYR A 269 -30.65 15.18 -55.66
CA TYR A 269 -31.95 14.54 -55.69
C TYR A 269 -32.29 14.22 -57.15
N ASP A 270 -32.72 13.00 -57.43
CA ASP A 270 -33.83 12.73 -58.33
C ASP A 270 -34.41 11.37 -57.94
N GLY A 271 -35.72 11.38 -57.67
CA GLY A 271 -36.45 10.27 -57.09
C GLY A 271 -36.84 9.20 -58.09
N VAL A 272 -37.30 8.06 -57.53
CA VAL A 272 -38.21 7.14 -58.21
C VAL A 272 -39.21 6.63 -57.16
N VAL A 273 -40.48 6.89 -57.44
CA VAL A 273 -41.70 6.43 -56.77
C VAL A 273 -41.96 4.96 -57.15
N VAL A 274 -42.77 4.24 -56.35
CA VAL A 274 -43.87 3.32 -56.74
C VAL A 274 -44.01 2.18 -55.70
N PRO A 275 -45.20 1.63 -55.39
CA PRO A 275 -46.58 2.14 -55.50
C PRO A 275 -47.21 2.49 -54.14
#